data_AF-A0A1Z8MH75-F1
#
_entry.id   AF-A0A1Z8MH75-F1
#
_cell.length_a   1.000
_cell.length_b   1.000
_cell.length_c   1.000
_cell.angle_alpha   90.00
_cell.angle_beta   90.00
_cell.angle_gamma   90.00
#
_symmetry.space_group_name_H-M   'P 1'
#
loop_
_entity.id
_entity.type
_entity.pdbx_description
1 polymer ?
#
loop_
_entity_poly.entity_id
_entity_poly.type
_entity_poly.pdbx_seq_one_letter_code
_entity_poly.pdbx_strand_id
1 'polypeptide(L)'
;MVEFGSLPNQIQQLANRHLTSCTIRFCALGGSQVFQPDFVVLTDSQLLVLTEQSMLSLYPFAIMRLDVNILEIRCISIEQTLWQKMIRQSQLKIETPQSTYFINGLNLVDARKITQLILS
;
A
#
# COMPACT_ATOMS: atom_id res chain seq x y z
N MET A 1 -2.06 -10.87 -4.61
CA MET A 1 -3.20 -10.63 -3.71
C MET A 1 -2.97 -11.34 -2.38
N VAL A 2 -2.98 -10.57 -1.30
CA VAL A 2 -2.90 -11.06 0.08
C VAL A 2 -4.26 -10.83 0.71
N GLU A 3 -4.72 -11.75 1.55
CA GLU A 3 -5.98 -11.56 2.27
C GLU A 3 -5.76 -10.64 3.47
N PHE A 4 -6.70 -9.73 3.77
CA PHE A 4 -6.55 -8.82 4.90
C PHE A 4 -6.33 -9.57 6.23
N GLY A 5 -7.01 -10.70 6.43
CA GLY A 5 -6.85 -11.54 7.61
C GLY A 5 -5.49 -12.21 7.74
N SER A 6 -4.68 -12.22 6.68
CA SER A 6 -3.30 -12.75 6.68
C SER A 6 -2.23 -11.69 6.96
N LEU A 7 -2.62 -10.41 7.09
CA LEU A 7 -1.70 -9.34 7.47
C LEU A 7 -1.30 -9.47 8.96
N PRO A 8 -0.17 -8.90 9.40
CA PRO A 8 0.18 -8.88 10.82
C PRO A 8 -0.91 -8.22 11.68
N ASN A 9 -1.13 -8.75 12.89
CA ASN A 9 -2.21 -8.29 13.78
C ASN A 9 -2.16 -6.78 14.05
N GLN A 10 -0.97 -6.19 14.16
CA GLN A 10 -0.81 -4.76 14.41
C GLN A 10 -1.24 -3.92 13.20
N ILE A 11 -0.96 -4.40 11.99
CA ILE A 11 -1.39 -3.77 10.74
C ILE A 11 -2.91 -3.84 10.63
N GLN A 12 -3.51 -5.00 10.92
CA GLN A 12 -4.97 -5.16 10.94
C GLN A 12 -5.62 -4.23 11.96
N GLN A 13 -5.09 -4.16 13.18
CA GLN A 13 -5.59 -3.26 14.23
C GLN A 13 -5.50 -1.80 13.84
N LEU A 14 -4.38 -1.36 13.27
CA LEU A 14 -4.18 0.03 12.84
C LEU A 14 -5.11 0.37 11.67
N ALA A 15 -5.21 -0.51 10.67
CA ALA A 15 -6.14 -0.34 9.56
C ALA A 15 -7.59 -0.26 10.07
N ASN A 16 -8.04 -1.19 10.91
CA ASN A 16 -9.42 -1.21 11.42
C ASN A 16 -9.82 0.06 12.21
N ARG A 17 -8.86 0.77 12.84
CA ARG A 17 -9.13 2.06 13.48
C ARG A 17 -9.49 3.17 12.48
N HIS A 18 -8.94 3.10 11.27
CA HIS A 18 -9.20 4.05 10.20
C HIS A 18 -10.36 3.62 9.29
N LEU A 19 -10.65 2.32 9.23
CA LEU A 19 -11.64 1.72 8.33
C LEU A 19 -13.07 1.63 8.91
N THR A 20 -13.44 2.45 9.89
CA THR A 20 -14.67 2.32 10.70
C THR A 20 -15.98 2.20 9.91
N SER A 21 -16.01 2.54 8.61
CA SER A 21 -17.18 2.39 7.73
C SER A 21 -16.87 1.81 6.34
N CYS A 22 -15.63 1.40 6.07
CA CYS A 22 -15.14 1.15 4.71
C CYS A 22 -15.01 -0.34 4.42
N THR A 23 -15.39 -0.77 3.21
CA THR A 23 -15.18 -2.16 2.79
C THR A 23 -13.80 -2.31 2.15
N ILE A 24 -13.00 -3.28 2.64
CA ILE A 24 -11.70 -3.60 2.05
C ILE A 24 -11.91 -4.28 0.70
N ARG A 25 -11.39 -3.67 -0.36
CA ARG A 25 -11.49 -4.19 -1.74
C ARG A 25 -10.26 -5.00 -2.14
N PHE A 26 -9.09 -4.64 -1.63
CA PHE A 26 -7.84 -5.30 -2.03
C PHE A 26 -6.71 -5.08 -1.02
N CYS A 27 -5.83 -6.08 -0.88
CA CYS A 27 -4.59 -5.93 -0.13
C CYS A 27 -3.39 -6.45 -0.94
N ALA A 28 -2.26 -5.76 -0.80
CA ALA A 28 -1.01 -6.09 -1.46
C ALA A 28 0.21 -5.81 -0.57
N LEU A 29 1.35 -6.40 -0.94
CA LEU A 29 2.62 -6.18 -0.29
C LEU A 29 3.57 -5.45 -1.25
N GLY A 30 4.12 -4.34 -0.78
CA GLY A 30 5.20 -3.59 -1.40
C GLY A 30 6.42 -3.50 -0.48
N GLY A 31 7.31 -2.57 -0.79
CA GLY A 31 8.56 -2.34 -0.08
C GLY A 31 9.65 -3.38 -0.41
N SER A 32 10.80 -3.24 0.25
CA SER A 32 11.77 -4.33 0.29
C SER A 32 11.19 -5.40 1.21
N GLN A 33 10.69 -6.49 0.62
CA GLN A 33 10.07 -7.62 1.34
C GLN A 33 10.93 -8.20 2.47
N VAL A 34 12.24 -7.87 2.50
CA VAL A 34 13.23 -8.44 3.42
C VAL A 34 13.42 -7.59 4.68
N PHE A 35 13.20 -6.28 4.65
CA PHE A 35 13.56 -5.41 5.78
C PHE A 35 12.41 -4.59 6.35
N GLN A 36 11.55 -4.02 5.49
CA GLN A 36 10.41 -3.19 5.90
C GLN A 36 9.34 -3.28 4.82
N PRO A 37 8.45 -4.29 4.89
CA PRO A 37 7.36 -4.40 3.93
C PRO A 37 6.39 -3.23 4.07
N ASP A 38 5.88 -2.77 2.93
CA ASP A 38 4.72 -1.91 2.87
C ASP A 38 3.48 -2.79 2.72
N PHE A 39 2.53 -2.65 3.64
CA PHE A 39 1.23 -3.28 3.58
C PHE A 39 0.24 -2.29 2.97
N VAL A 40 -0.21 -2.57 1.75
CA VAL A 40 -1.16 -1.74 1.04
C VAL A 40 -2.56 -2.28 1.27
N VAL A 41 -3.46 -1.43 1.77
CA VAL A 41 -4.87 -1.75 1.98
C VAL A 41 -5.70 -0.74 1.19
N LEU A 42 -6.43 -1.24 0.19
CA LEU A 42 -7.34 -0.45 -0.63
C LEU A 42 -8.78 -0.73 -0.20
N THR A 43 -9.53 0.33 0.06
CA THR A 43 -10.96 0.25 0.35
C THR A 43 -11.79 0.85 -0.77
N ASP A 44 -13.09 1.02 -0.51
CA ASP A 44 -14.02 1.75 -1.37
C ASP A 44 -13.71 3.24 -1.48
N SER A 45 -13.09 3.85 -0.47
CA SER A 45 -12.89 5.29 -0.38
C SER A 45 -11.45 5.73 -0.11
N GLN A 46 -10.58 4.83 0.39
CA GLN A 46 -9.23 5.17 0.82
C GLN A 46 -8.18 4.18 0.30
N LEU A 47 -6.98 4.70 0.09
CA LEU A 47 -5.77 3.92 -0.09
C LEU A 47 -4.86 4.14 1.12
N LEU A 48 -4.69 3.08 1.91
CA LEU A 48 -3.82 3.07 3.08
C LEU A 48 -2.53 2.31 2.76
N VAL A 49 -1.40 2.84 3.22
CA VAL A 49 -0.12 2.13 3.22
C VAL A 49 0.45 2.16 4.61
N LEU A 50 0.63 0.96 5.17
CA LEU A 50 1.12 0.74 6.52
C LEU A 50 2.48 0.05 6.46
N THR A 51 3.32 0.24 7.46
CA THR A 51 4.57 -0.51 7.59
C THR A 51 4.83 -0.85 9.04
N GLU A 52 5.57 -1.92 9.29
CA GLU A 52 6.03 -2.28 10.63
C GLU A 52 7.40 -1.66 10.87
N GLN A 53 7.53 -0.91 11.96
CA GLN A 53 8.79 -0.41 12.46
C GLN A 53 9.13 -1.09 13.77
N SER A 54 10.41 -1.34 14.00
CA SER A 54 10.91 -1.81 15.29
C SER A 54 11.87 -0.78 15.86
N MET A 55 11.59 -0.26 17.05
CA MET A 55 12.58 0.51 17.78
C MET A 55 13.50 -0.49 18.51
N LEU A 56 14.79 -0.50 18.15
CA LEU A 56 15.83 -1.32 18.81
C LEU A 56 15.45 -2.79 19.00
N SER A 57 14.75 -3.39 18.02
CA SER A 57 14.41 -4.83 17.96
C SER A 57 13.51 -5.39 19.07
N LEU A 58 13.00 -4.58 20.00
CA LEU A 58 12.27 -5.09 21.17
C LEU A 58 10.74 -5.14 20.97
N TYR A 59 10.17 -4.20 20.23
CA TYR A 59 8.72 -4.15 19.99
C TYR A 59 8.42 -3.64 18.57
N PRO A 60 8.00 -4.51 17.64
CA PRO A 60 7.45 -4.04 16.38
C PRO A 60 6.16 -3.26 16.65
N PHE A 61 5.96 -2.17 15.94
CA PHE A 61 4.73 -1.37 15.92
C PHE A 61 4.38 -0.99 14.48
N ALA A 62 3.09 -0.98 14.18
CA ALA A 62 2.59 -0.53 12.89
C ALA A 62 2.53 1.01 12.84
N ILE A 63 2.93 1.58 11.71
CA ILE A 63 2.75 2.99 11.39
C ILE A 63 2.01 3.16 10.07
N MET A 64 1.34 4.30 9.92
CA MET A 64 0.73 4.71 8.68
C MET A 64 1.69 5.57 7.88
N ARG A 65 2.08 5.10 6.70
CA ARG A 65 2.93 5.85 5.76
C ARG A 65 2.11 6.67 4.78
N LEU A 66 0.93 6.18 4.41
CA LEU A 66 0.00 6.84 3.50
C LEU A 66 -1.44 6.63 3.96
N ASP A 67 -2.22 7.70 3.96
CA ASP A 67 -3.67 7.72 4.03
C ASP A 67 -4.16 8.74 3.01
N VAL A 68 -4.74 8.27 1.91
CA VAL A 68 -5.22 9.13 0.83
C VAL A 68 -6.63 8.71 0.46
N ASN A 69 -7.53 9.69 0.39
CA ASN A 69 -8.86 9.48 -0.17
C ASN A 69 -8.74 9.29 -1.69
N ILE A 70 -9.41 8.28 -2.23
CA ILE A 70 -9.40 7.95 -3.66
C ILE A 70 -9.86 9.15 -4.51
N LEU A 71 -10.81 9.95 -4.01
CA LEU A 71 -11.32 11.15 -4.69
C LEU A 71 -10.28 12.28 -4.80
N GLU A 72 -9.24 12.26 -3.97
CA GLU A 72 -8.15 13.24 -4.01
C GLU A 72 -7.03 12.82 -4.97
N ILE A 73 -7.06 11.61 -5.51
CA ILE A 73 -6.06 11.11 -6.45
C ILE A 73 -6.31 11.76 -7.82
N ARG A 74 -5.39 12.63 -8.25
CA ARG A 74 -5.42 13.27 -9.57
C ARG A 74 -4.85 12.38 -10.65
N CYS A 75 -3.78 11.68 -10.32
CA CYS A 75 -3.07 10.82 -11.24
C CYS A 75 -2.52 9.61 -10.49
N ILE A 76 -2.61 8.45 -11.13
CA ILE A 76 -2.01 7.21 -10.65
C ILE A 76 -1.32 6.52 -11.82
N SER A 77 -0.04 6.20 -11.65
CA SER A 77 0.76 5.57 -12.71
C SER A 77 1.65 4.46 -12.15
N ILE A 78 1.94 3.48 -13.00
CA ILE A 78 2.85 2.40 -12.68
C ILE A 78 4.16 2.68 -13.40
N GLU A 79 5.22 2.87 -12.62
CA GLU A 79 6.57 3.09 -13.09
C GLU A 79 7.43 1.84 -12.86
N GLN A 80 8.29 1.53 -13.83
CA GLN A 80 9.23 0.42 -13.72
C GLN A 80 10.59 0.81 -14.29
N THR A 81 11.62 0.77 -13.44
CA THR A 81 13.01 0.79 -13.91
C THR A 81 13.35 -0.51 -14.64
N LEU A 82 14.44 -0.51 -15.41
CA LEU A 82 14.93 -1.72 -16.09
C LEU A 82 15.17 -2.87 -15.10
N TRP A 83 15.75 -2.57 -13.93
CA TRP A 83 15.96 -3.54 -12.86
C TRP A 83 14.64 -4.11 -12.33
N GLN A 84 13.64 -3.24 -12.09
CA GLN A 84 12.32 -3.66 -11.62
C GLN A 84 11.61 -4.57 -12.62
N LYS A 85 11.77 -4.33 -13.93
CA LYS A 85 11.23 -5.24 -14.96
C LYS A 85 11.84 -6.64 -14.87
N MET A 86 13.15 -6.74 -14.61
CA MET A 86 13.85 -8.02 -14.46
C MET A 86 13.35 -8.81 -13.24
N ILE A 87 13.12 -8.14 -12.11
CA ILE A 87 12.64 -8.78 -10.86
C ILE A 87 11.11 -8.75 -10.71
N ARG A 88 10.36 -8.38 -11.78
CA ARG A 88 8.89 -8.27 -11.81
C ARG A 88 8.27 -7.39 -10.71
N GLN A 89 9.02 -6.41 -10.23
CA GLN A 89 8.53 -5.40 -9.31
C GLN A 89 8.13 -4.12 -10.08
N SER A 90 7.43 -3.25 -9.38
CA SER A 90 6.97 -1.97 -9.88
C SER A 90 6.89 -0.95 -8.76
N GLN A 91 6.86 0.31 -9.15
CA GLN A 91 6.59 1.43 -8.29
C GLN A 91 5.22 2.00 -8.69
N LEU A 92 4.33 2.18 -7.73
CA LEU A 92 3.07 2.90 -7.93
C LEU A 92 3.28 4.34 -7.50
N LYS A 93 3.10 5.27 -8.43
CA LYS A 93 3.12 6.70 -8.18
C LYS A 93 1.70 7.21 -8.05
N ILE A 94 1.44 7.98 -7.00
CA ILE A 94 0.13 8.55 -6.68
C ILE A 94 0.30 10.05 -6.50
N GLU A 95 -0.41 10.83 -7.30
CA GLU A 95 -0.38 12.29 -7.24
C GLU A 95 -1.69 12.82 -6.67
N THR A 96 -1.56 13.63 -5.63
CA THR A 96 -2.67 14.37 -5.00
C THR A 96 -2.44 15.88 -5.22
N PRO A 97 -3.42 16.76 -4.93
CA PRO A 97 -3.20 18.21 -4.97
C PRO A 97 -2.04 18.69 -4.09
N GLN A 98 -1.74 17.96 -3.01
CA GLN A 98 -0.83 18.40 -1.95
C GLN A 98 0.56 17.78 -2.10
N SER A 99 0.66 16.56 -2.61
CA SER A 99 1.91 15.80 -2.65
C SER A 99 1.90 14.67 -3.69
N THR A 100 3.09 14.16 -3.99
CA THR A 100 3.31 12.93 -4.76
C THR A 100 3.83 11.84 -3.84
N TYR A 101 3.20 10.68 -3.86
CA TYR A 101 3.55 9.52 -3.05
C TYR A 101 4.03 8.37 -3.94
N PHE A 102 4.94 7.56 -3.39
CA PHE A 102 5.50 6.41 -4.08
C PHE A 102 5.38 5.16 -3.22
N ILE A 103 4.77 4.11 -3.78
CA ILE A 103 4.73 2.77 -3.20
C ILE A 103 5.67 1.89 -4.03
N ASN A 104 6.80 1.51 -3.44
CA ASN A 104 7.83 0.75 -4.11
C ASN A 104 7.59 -0.76 -3.98
N GLY A 105 8.27 -1.57 -4.80
CA GLY A 105 8.37 -3.02 -4.59
C GLY A 105 7.07 -3.82 -4.78
N LEU A 106 6.01 -3.19 -5.32
CA LEU A 106 4.76 -3.89 -5.61
C LEU A 106 4.96 -4.85 -6.77
N ASN A 107 4.36 -6.04 -6.69
CA ASN A 107 4.21 -6.90 -7.86
C ASN A 107 3.40 -6.16 -8.94
N LEU A 108 3.85 -6.23 -10.20
CA LEU A 108 3.17 -5.59 -11.33
C LEU A 108 1.68 -5.97 -11.43
N VAL A 109 1.31 -7.20 -11.11
CA VAL A 109 -0.08 -7.66 -11.13
C VAL A 109 -0.91 -6.93 -10.07
N ASP A 110 -0.38 -6.83 -8.86
CA ASP A 110 -1.06 -6.16 -7.75
C ASP A 110 -1.15 -4.64 -8.01
N ALA A 111 -0.08 -4.02 -8.53
CA ALA A 111 -0.08 -2.62 -8.92
C ALA A 111 -1.16 -2.31 -9.98
N ARG A 112 -1.25 -3.12 -11.03
CA ARG A 112 -2.31 -2.99 -12.06
C ARG A 112 -3.70 -3.15 -11.47
N LYS A 113 -3.88 -4.08 -10.53
CA LYS A 113 -5.18 -4.29 -9.89
C LYS A 113 -5.58 -3.11 -9.03
N ILE A 114 -4.66 -2.54 -8.26
CA ILE A 114 -4.88 -1.31 -7.47
C ILE A 114 -5.29 -0.16 -8.39
N THR A 115 -4.52 0.10 -9.45
CA THR A 115 -4.85 1.16 -10.43
C THR A 115 -6.23 0.95 -11.04
N GLN A 116 -6.58 -0.29 -11.43
CA GLN A 116 -7.89 -0.60 -11.99
C GLN A 116 -9.03 -0.32 -11.00
N LEU A 117 -8.87 -0.69 -9.74
CA LEU A 117 -9.90 -0.54 -8.71
C LEU A 117 -10.10 0.92 -8.26
N ILE A 118 -9.07 1.75 -8.38
CA ILE A 118 -9.11 3.19 -8.09
C ILE A 118 -9.80 3.96 -9.22
N LEU A 119 -9.62 3.52 -10.48
CA LEU A 119 -10.19 4.16 -11.66
C LEU A 119 -11.58 3.62 -12.05
N SER A 120 -12.06 2.55 -11.40
CA SER A 120 -13.38 1.95 -11.63
C SER A 120 -14.47 2.67 -10.85
#